data_AF-A0A821X6B6-F1
#
_entry.id   AF-A0A821X6B6-F1
#
_cell.length_a   1.000
_cell.length_b   1.000
_cell.length_c   1.000
_cell.angle_alpha   90.00
_cell.angle_beta   90.00
_cell.angle_gamma   90.00
#
_symmetry.space_group_name_H-M   'P 1'
#
loop_
_entity.id
_entity.type
_entity.pdbx_description
1 polymer ?
#
loop_
_entity_poly.entity_id
_entity_poly.type
_entity_poly.pdbx_seq_one_letter_code
_entity_poly.pdbx_strand_id
1 'polypeptide(L)' 'MGRPLKSLGYKTWGTNQPDGGDRENCGSMFFNGKLNDIGCNQQCFFICEREIPLLENSINLRFGDYDDVQ' A
#
# COMPACT_ATOMS: atom_id res chain seq x y z
N MET A 1 -7.67 4.03 -12.99
CA MET A 1 -7.16 4.93 -11.93
C MET A 1 -6.83 4.09 -10.72
N GLY A 2 -5.83 4.47 -9.92
CA GLY A 2 -5.51 3.77 -8.67
C GLY A 2 -6.62 3.89 -7.63
N ARG A 3 -6.52 3.09 -6.55
CA ARG A 3 -7.38 3.18 -5.35
C ARG A 3 -6.61 3.88 -4.21
N PRO A 4 -7.29 4.56 -3.27
CA PRO A 4 -6.62 5.14 -2.09
C PRO A 4 -5.89 4.07 -1.26
N LEU A 5 -4.66 4.34 -0.80
CA LEU A 5 -3.88 3.38 0.02
C LEU A 5 -4.65 2.87 1.24
N LYS A 6 -5.40 3.76 1.89
CA LYS A 6 -6.22 3.42 3.06
C LYS A 6 -7.31 2.38 2.75
N SER A 7 -7.89 2.39 1.55
CA SER A 7 -8.93 1.41 1.15
C SER A 7 -8.36 0.02 0.93
N LEU A 8 -7.06 -0.08 0.62
CA LEU A 8 -6.35 -1.34 0.42
C LEU A 8 -5.71 -1.88 1.71
N GLY A 9 -5.99 -1.27 2.86
CA GLY A 9 -5.42 -1.68 4.15
C GLY A 9 -4.03 -1.11 4.47
N TYR A 10 -3.40 -0.37 3.53
CA TYR A 10 -2.14 0.32 3.77
C TYR A 10 -2.38 1.64 4.53
N LYS A 11 -2.50 1.53 5.86
CA LYS A 11 -2.85 2.67 6.76
C LYS A 11 -1.80 2.99 7.82
N THR A 12 -0.70 2.23 7.88
CA THR A 12 0.29 2.33 8.96
C THR A 12 1.51 3.10 8.51
N TRP A 13 1.51 4.40 8.77
CA TRP A 13 2.64 5.29 8.50
C TRP A 13 3.75 5.17 9.54
N GLY A 14 4.98 5.44 9.09
CA GLY A 14 6.14 5.63 9.94
C GLY A 14 5.96 6.81 10.88
N THR A 15 6.81 6.90 11.90
CA THR A 15 6.79 8.05 12.81
C THR A 15 7.01 9.33 12.00
N ASN A 16 6.12 10.31 12.16
CA ASN A 16 6.11 11.59 11.45
C ASN A 16 5.82 11.52 9.94
N GLN A 17 5.42 10.38 9.41
CA GLN A 17 5.12 10.23 7.98
C GLN A 17 3.61 10.41 7.70
N PRO A 18 3.23 10.90 6.51
CA PRO A 18 4.11 11.46 5.48
C PRO A 18 4.64 12.87 5.83
N ASP A 19 5.87 13.23 5.43
CA ASP A 19 6.51 14.54 5.73
C ASP A 19 7.15 15.28 4.55
N GLY A 20 7.21 14.70 3.36
CA GLY A 20 7.93 15.28 2.22
C GLY A 20 7.13 16.24 1.35
N GLY A 21 5.81 16.36 1.58
CA GLY A 21 4.92 17.27 0.86
C GLY A 21 4.99 17.08 -0.66
N ASP A 22 5.08 18.16 -1.43
CA ASP A 22 5.10 18.09 -2.91
C ASP A 22 6.38 17.49 -3.51
N ARG A 23 7.38 17.15 -2.69
CA ARG A 23 8.67 16.61 -3.16
C ARG A 23 8.74 15.09 -3.11
N GLU A 24 7.90 14.45 -2.31
CA GLU A 24 7.95 13.01 -2.03
C GLU A 24 6.64 12.32 -2.41
N ASN A 25 6.39 12.25 -3.72
CA ASN A 25 5.11 11.81 -4.27
C ASN A 25 5.03 10.29 -4.53
N CYS A 26 5.99 9.50 -4.04
CA CYS A 26 6.02 8.05 -4.16
C CYS A 26 6.05 7.39 -2.78
N GLY A 27 5.56 6.15 -2.68
CA GLY A 27 5.55 5.41 -1.42
C GLY A 27 6.72 4.43 -1.32
N SER A 28 7.32 4.32 -0.14
CA SER A 28 8.23 3.26 0.24
C SER A 28 7.85 2.70 1.62
N MET A 29 8.61 1.72 2.10
CA MET A 29 8.40 1.08 3.39
C MET A 29 9.72 0.99 4.13
N PHE A 30 9.73 1.44 5.38
CA PHE A 30 10.87 1.23 6.28
C PHE A 30 11.03 -0.26 6.61
N PHE A 31 12.21 -0.66 7.07
CA PHE A 31 12.48 -2.06 7.47
C PHE A 31 11.57 -2.57 8.60
N ASN A 32 10.90 -1.68 9.34
CA ASN A 32 9.91 -2.05 10.35
C ASN A 32 8.48 -2.27 9.79
N GLY A 33 8.32 -2.25 8.46
CA GLY A 33 7.04 -2.46 7.77
C GLY A 33 6.11 -1.25 7.71
N LYS A 34 6.53 -0.08 8.19
CA LYS A 34 5.72 1.14 8.16
C LYS A 34 5.98 1.95 6.89
N LEU A 35 4.94 2.63 6.41
CA LEU A 35 4.97 3.43 5.18
C LEU A 35 5.79 4.71 5.35
N ASN A 36 6.39 5.15 4.26
CA ASN A 36 7.18 6.38 4.14
C ASN A 36 6.86 7.03 2.79
N ASP A 37 6.64 8.33 2.74
CA ASP A 37 6.65 9.06 1.47
C ASP A 37 8.10 9.35 1.07
N ILE A 38 8.41 9.19 -0.21
CA ILE A 38 9.77 9.35 -0.71
C ILE A 38 9.80 9.99 -2.09
N GLY A 39 10.90 10.68 -2.39
CA GLY A 39 11.20 11.14 -3.74
C GLY A 39 11.17 10.00 -4.76
N CYS A 40 10.41 10.17 -5.84
CA CYS A 40 10.18 9.12 -6.86
C CYS A 40 11.45 8.68 -7.63
N ASN A 41 12.52 9.48 -7.59
CA ASN A 41 13.80 9.16 -8.20
C ASN A 41 14.68 8.25 -7.33
N GLN A 42 14.26 7.96 -6.10
CA GLN A 42 15.02 7.11 -5.20
C GLN A 42 14.96 5.64 -5.64
N GLN A 43 16.12 4.99 -5.66
CA GLN A 43 16.21 3.55 -5.91
C GLN A 43 16.03 2.78 -4.60
N CYS A 44 15.00 1.94 -4.55
CA CYS A 44 14.67 1.10 -3.40
C CYS A 44 14.48 -0.36 -3.84
N PHE A 45 14.58 -1.29 -2.87
CA PHE A 45 14.00 -2.61 -3.07
C PHE A 45 12.48 -2.51 -3.22
N PHE A 46 11.88 -3.47 -3.92
CA PHE A 46 10.45 -3.48 -4.19
C PHE A 46 9.84 -4.84 -3.88
N ILE A 47 8.53 -4.83 -3.67
CA ILE A 47 7.71 -6.02 -3.45
C ILE A 47 6.63 -6.01 -4.53
N CYS A 48 6.43 -7.15 -5.19
CA CYS A 48 5.32 -7.35 -6.12
C CYS A 48 4.22 -8.15 -5.44
N GLU A 49 2.98 -7.76 -5.69
CA GLU A 49 1.79 -8.53 -5.34
C GLU A 49 1.08 -8.96 -6.62
N ARG A 50 0.54 -10.18 -6.61
CA ARG A 50 -0.31 -10.70 -7.68
C ARG A 50 -1.33 -11.66 -7.08
N GLU A 51 -2.58 -11.52 -7.50
CA GLU A 51 -3.64 -12.47 -7.16
C GLU A 51 -3.34 -13.87 -7.71
N ILE A 52 -3.70 -14.89 -6.94
CA ILE A 52 -3.58 -16.28 -7.39
C ILE A 52 -4.94 -16.69 -7.97
N PRO A 53 -5.06 -16.97 -9.28
CA PRO A 53 -6.35 -17.17 -9.94
C PRO A 53 -7.20 -18.31 -9.34
N LEU A 54 -6.53 -19.37 -8.86
CA LEU A 54 -7.20 -20.55 -8.27
C LEU A 54 -7.70 -20.30 -6.83
N LEU A 55 -7.28 -19.19 -6.23
CA LEU A 55 -7.62 -18.82 -4.86
C LEU A 55 -8.57 -17.63 -4.80
N GLU A 56 -9.06 -17.09 -5.92
CA GLU A 56 -9.95 -15.91 -5.93
C GLU A 56 -11.09 -16.04 -4.91
N ASN A 57 -11.81 -17.17 -4.92
CA ASN A 57 -12.88 -17.44 -3.94
C ASN A 57 -12.37 -17.45 -2.48
N SER A 58 -11.16 -17.97 -2.24
CA SER A 58 -10.58 -18.04 -0.89
C SER A 58 -9.92 -16.74 -0.43
N ILE A 59 -9.45 -15.90 -1.36
CA ILE A 59 -8.89 -14.58 -1.13
C ILE A 59 -10.03 -13.62 -0.82
N ASN A 60 -11.13 -13.67 -1.58
CA ASN A 60 -12.35 -12.90 -1.30
C ASN A 60 -12.92 -13.24 0.09
N LEU A 61 -12.87 -14.51 0.50
CA LEU A 61 -13.27 -14.92 1.86
C LEU A 61 -12.31 -14.45 2.97
N ARG A 62 -11.02 -14.24 2.67
CA ARG A 62 -10.01 -13.84 3.66
C ARG A 62 -9.84 -12.32 3.79
N PHE A 63 -9.91 -11.60 2.68
CA PHE A 63 -9.68 -10.17 2.64
C PHE A 63 -10.95 -9.35 2.48
N GLY A 64 -12.08 -9.99 2.09
CA GLY A 64 -13.41 -9.39 2.00
C GLY A 64 -13.46 -8.28 0.95
N ASP A 65 -14.45 -8.32 0.07
CA ASP A 65 -14.74 -7.18 -0.80
C ASP A 65 -14.95 -5.92 0.06
N TYR A 66 -13.95 -5.03 0.08
CA TYR A 66 -14.04 -3.70 0.68
C TYR A 66 -15.01 -2.79 -0.10
N ASP A 67 -15.67 -3.31 -1.14
CA ASP A 67 -16.53 -2.54 -2.03
C ASP A 67 -18.04 -2.83 -1.84
N ASP A 68 -18.49 -3.45 -0.74
CA ASP A 68 -19.94 -3.67 -0.53
C ASP A 68 -20.45 -3.59 0.94
N VAL A 69 -19.93 -2.66 1.74
CA VAL A 69 -20.59 -2.22 2.98
C VAL A 69 -20.74 -0.70 2.98
N GLN A 70 -21.88 -0.25 2.45
CA GLN A 70 -22.51 1.08 2.51
C GLN A 70 -21.64 2.32 2.72
#